data_AF-A0A2D0L1J6-F1
#
_entry.id   AF-A0A2D0L1J6-F1
#
_cell.length_a   1.000
_cell.length_b   1.000
_cell.length_c   1.000
_cell.angle_alpha   90.00
_cell.angle_beta   90.00
_cell.angle_gamma   90.00
#
_symmetry.space_group_name_H-M   'P 1'
#
loop_
_entity.id
_entity.type
_entity.pdbx_description
1 polymer ?
#
loop_
_entity_poly.entity_id
_entity_poly.type
_entity_poly.pdbx_seq_one_letter_code
_entity_poly.pdbx_strand_id
1 'polypeptide(L)'
;MKEPNPSIKETIIDQIEQDLKTNLNDLDTVWTTQPLLMMKYAAKQADVERICSEEKQRIEGLEAAIYNIVRSARSMNGTKSSESAIDAMVSQIERYYSGEETKLNLNTSFIDELPEKVIAIARALVSARHNYNHNKELSDLYKAATEAFRHRRDMIIQASKKATLDYEYLNAGTFAGKK
;
A
#
# COMPACT_ATOMS: atom_id res chain seq x y z
N MET A 1 15.25 -23.70 19.13
CA MET A 1 14.17 -22.73 18.87
C MET A 1 14.37 -22.24 17.45
N LYS A 2 13.42 -22.46 16.54
CA LYS A 2 13.48 -21.83 15.20
C LYS A 2 13.06 -20.38 15.39
N GLU A 3 13.90 -19.43 15.00
CA GLU A 3 13.52 -18.01 14.95
C GLU A 3 12.24 -17.87 14.10
N PRO A 4 11.29 -17.02 14.52
CA PRO A 4 10.10 -16.76 13.72
C PRO A 4 10.55 -16.18 12.38
N ASN A 5 10.04 -16.76 11.28
CA ASN A 5 10.31 -16.26 9.94
C ASN A 5 9.82 -14.79 9.87
N PRO A 6 10.68 -13.82 9.51
CA PRO A 6 10.30 -12.42 9.52
C PRO A 6 9.11 -12.18 8.62
N SER A 7 8.24 -11.25 9.03
CA SER A 7 7.13 -10.78 8.20
C SER A 7 7.68 -10.25 6.88
N ILE A 8 6.93 -10.45 5.78
CA ILE A 8 7.27 -9.90 4.46
C ILE A 8 7.58 -8.39 4.57
N LYS A 9 6.84 -7.68 5.43
CA LYS A 9 7.04 -6.26 5.71
C LYS A 9 8.41 -5.99 6.33
N GLU A 10 8.80 -6.77 7.34
CA GLU A 10 10.10 -6.63 8.03
C GLU A 10 11.24 -6.86 7.04
N THR A 11 11.14 -7.89 6.20
CA THR A 11 12.14 -8.15 5.14
C THR A 11 12.24 -6.99 4.14
N ILE A 12 11.12 -6.36 3.77
CA ILE A 12 11.13 -5.19 2.88
C ILE A 12 11.81 -3.99 3.56
N ILE A 13 11.49 -3.74 4.84
CA ILE A 13 12.10 -2.67 5.63
C ILE A 13 13.61 -2.89 5.74
N ASP A 14 14.04 -4.10 6.12
CA ASP A 14 15.45 -4.45 6.21
C ASP A 14 16.18 -4.19 4.88
N GLN A 15 15.58 -4.57 3.76
CA GLN A 15 16.16 -4.30 2.44
C GLN A 15 16.26 -2.80 2.14
N ILE A 16 15.23 -2.01 2.47
CA ILE A 16 15.26 -0.54 2.29
C ILE A 16 16.37 0.07 3.15
N GLU A 17 16.50 -0.35 4.41
CA GLU A 17 17.53 0.14 5.31
C GLU A 17 18.94 -0.18 4.80
N GLN A 18 19.16 -1.39 4.28
CA GLN A 18 20.44 -1.76 3.68
C GLN A 18 20.73 -0.93 2.42
N ASP A 19 19.74 -0.75 1.54
CA ASP A 19 19.90 0.02 0.30
C ASP A 19 20.12 1.53 0.58
N LEU A 20 19.62 2.05 1.72
CA LEU A 20 19.84 3.44 2.13
C LEU A 20 21.25 3.71 2.68
N LYS A 21 21.96 2.69 3.17
CA LYS A 21 23.32 2.85 3.67
C LYS A 21 24.21 3.44 2.58
N THR A 22 25.07 4.38 2.98
CA THR A 22 25.92 5.12 2.05
C THR A 22 27.37 4.97 2.48
N ASN A 23 28.20 4.41 1.59
CA ASN A 23 29.63 4.36 1.80
C ASN A 23 30.28 5.63 1.23
N LEU A 24 30.63 6.58 2.09
CA LEU A 24 31.22 7.86 1.66
C LEU A 24 32.66 7.74 1.16
N ASN A 25 33.32 6.59 1.38
CA ASN A 25 34.66 6.32 0.87
C ASN A 25 34.67 5.88 -0.60
N ASP A 26 33.50 5.57 -1.17
CA ASP A 26 33.33 5.13 -2.56
C ASP A 26 32.15 5.86 -3.20
N LEU A 27 32.36 7.14 -3.50
CA LEU A 27 31.34 8.02 -4.06
C LEU A 27 30.92 7.62 -5.48
N ASP A 28 31.82 7.02 -6.27
CA ASP A 28 31.53 6.60 -7.64
C ASP A 28 30.47 5.48 -7.68
N THR A 29 30.63 4.47 -6.82
CA THR A 29 29.62 3.41 -6.67
C THR A 29 28.31 3.97 -6.13
N VAL A 30 28.37 4.90 -5.18
CA VAL A 30 27.17 5.54 -4.62
C VAL A 30 26.41 6.34 -5.69
N TRP A 31 27.10 7.07 -6.56
CA TRP A 31 26.46 7.84 -7.64
C TRP A 31 25.82 6.96 -8.70
N THR A 32 26.47 5.87 -9.08
CA THR A 32 25.93 4.95 -10.08
C THR A 32 24.74 4.15 -9.55
N THR A 33 24.75 3.78 -8.26
CA THR A 33 23.68 2.99 -7.64
C THR A 33 22.46 3.80 -7.25
N GLN A 34 22.62 5.06 -6.84
CA GLN A 34 21.52 5.94 -6.42
C GLN A 34 20.34 6.02 -7.41
N PRO A 35 20.53 6.32 -8.72
CA PRO A 35 19.42 6.36 -9.67
C PRO A 35 18.78 4.99 -9.90
N LEU A 36 19.57 3.91 -9.81
CA LEU A 36 19.06 2.53 -9.94
C LEU A 36 18.12 2.18 -8.77
N LEU A 37 18.50 2.54 -7.55
CA LEU A 37 17.66 2.35 -6.36
C LEU A 37 16.37 3.17 -6.46
N MET A 38 16.46 4.44 -6.87
CA MET A 38 15.27 5.27 -7.08
C MET A 38 14.31 4.66 -8.09
N MET A 39 14.81 4.16 -9.23
CA MET A 39 13.97 3.49 -10.23
C MET A 39 13.37 2.16 -9.72
N LYS A 40 14.17 1.34 -9.02
CA LYS A 40 13.73 0.07 -8.41
C LYS A 40 12.55 0.28 -7.48
N TYR A 41 12.65 1.24 -6.57
CA TYR A 41 11.60 1.49 -5.58
C TYR A 41 10.42 2.27 -6.14
N ALA A 42 10.63 3.15 -7.13
CA ALA A 42 9.54 3.77 -7.87
C ALA A 42 8.71 2.75 -8.66
N ALA A 43 9.36 1.78 -9.31
CA ALA A 43 8.67 0.69 -10.01
C ALA A 43 7.84 -0.16 -9.04
N LYS A 44 8.43 -0.57 -7.90
CA LYS A 44 7.71 -1.29 -6.84
C LYS A 44 6.51 -0.50 -6.32
N GLN A 45 6.67 0.80 -6.08
CA GLN A 45 5.57 1.67 -5.66
C GLN A 45 4.44 1.66 -6.70
N ALA A 46 4.77 1.86 -7.98
CA ALA A 46 3.79 1.88 -9.06
C ALA A 46 3.05 0.54 -9.22
N ASP A 47 3.75 -0.59 -9.08
CA ASP A 47 3.14 -1.93 -9.14
C ASP A 47 2.12 -2.12 -8.03
N VAL A 48 2.45 -1.73 -6.80
CA VAL A 48 1.52 -1.84 -5.67
C VAL A 48 0.36 -0.85 -5.77
N GLU A 49 0.59 0.37 -6.25
CA GLU A 49 -0.47 1.36 -6.51
C GLU A 49 -1.47 0.86 -7.56
N ARG A 50 -0.98 0.16 -8.61
CA ARG A 50 -1.85 -0.50 -9.60
C ARG A 50 -2.73 -1.54 -8.93
N ILE A 51 -2.15 -2.44 -8.12
CA ILE A 51 -2.91 -3.48 -7.40
C ILE A 51 -3.93 -2.84 -6.46
N CYS A 52 -3.58 -1.78 -5.74
CA CYS A 52 -4.52 -1.03 -4.90
C CYS A 52 -5.70 -0.49 -5.71
N SER A 53 -5.44 0.03 -6.92
CA SER A 53 -6.48 0.56 -7.80
C SER A 53 -7.41 -0.56 -8.31
N GLU A 54 -6.86 -1.72 -8.65
CA GLU A 54 -7.63 -2.91 -9.06
C GLU A 54 -8.52 -3.43 -7.93
N GLU A 55 -7.97 -3.55 -6.71
CA GLU A 55 -8.77 -3.98 -5.54
C GLU A 55 -9.83 -2.94 -5.17
N LYS A 56 -9.54 -1.64 -5.31
CA LYS A 56 -10.54 -0.58 -5.11
C LYS A 56 -11.71 -0.71 -6.09
N GLN A 57 -11.43 -0.91 -7.38
CA GLN A 57 -12.48 -1.15 -8.39
C GLN A 57 -13.28 -2.41 -8.07
N ARG A 58 -12.61 -3.46 -7.60
CA ARG A 58 -13.27 -4.70 -7.18
C ARG A 58 -14.20 -4.49 -5.99
N ILE A 59 -13.77 -3.74 -4.99
CA ILE A 59 -14.57 -3.34 -3.83
C ILE A 59 -15.83 -2.60 -4.31
N GLU A 60 -15.67 -1.55 -5.11
CA GLU A 60 -16.79 -0.75 -5.63
C GLU A 60 -17.79 -1.60 -6.41
N GLY A 61 -17.29 -2.55 -7.23
CA GLY A 61 -18.14 -3.48 -7.98
C GLY A 61 -18.90 -4.46 -7.09
N LEU A 62 -18.27 -4.98 -6.03
CA LEU A 62 -18.90 -5.90 -5.08
C LEU A 62 -19.92 -5.17 -4.18
N GLU A 63 -19.61 -3.95 -3.73
CA GLU A 63 -20.54 -3.08 -2.99
C GLU A 63 -21.78 -2.80 -3.83
N ALA A 64 -21.61 -2.41 -5.10
CA ALA A 64 -22.73 -2.19 -6.02
C ALA A 64 -23.58 -3.45 -6.25
N ALA A 65 -22.95 -4.63 -6.30
CA ALA A 65 -23.67 -5.89 -6.43
C ALA A 65 -24.54 -6.20 -5.20
N ILE A 66 -23.99 -6.04 -3.99
CA ILE A 66 -24.75 -6.23 -2.74
C ILE A 66 -25.87 -5.20 -2.65
N TYR A 67 -25.56 -3.93 -2.92
CA TYR A 67 -26.52 -2.83 -2.93
C TYR A 67 -27.74 -3.15 -3.82
N ASN A 68 -27.51 -3.59 -5.06
CA ASN A 68 -28.59 -3.95 -5.98
C ASN A 68 -29.44 -5.11 -5.45
N ILE A 69 -28.81 -6.14 -4.87
CA ILE A 69 -29.54 -7.27 -4.30
C ILE A 69 -30.40 -6.84 -3.11
N VAL A 70 -29.84 -6.04 -2.19
CA VAL A 70 -30.56 -5.53 -1.01
C VAL A 70 -31.72 -4.64 -1.45
N ARG A 71 -31.48 -3.73 -2.41
CA ARG A 71 -32.51 -2.85 -2.99
C ARG A 71 -33.65 -3.66 -3.58
N SER A 72 -33.35 -4.66 -4.42
CA SER A 72 -34.36 -5.52 -5.03
C SER A 72 -35.15 -6.31 -3.99
N ALA A 73 -34.48 -6.91 -3.00
CA ALA A 73 -35.14 -7.66 -1.94
C ALA A 73 -36.12 -6.80 -1.13
N ARG A 74 -35.72 -5.57 -0.77
CA ARG A 74 -36.57 -4.62 -0.05
C ARG A 74 -37.75 -4.14 -0.89
N SER A 75 -37.54 -3.89 -2.18
CA SER A 75 -38.62 -3.52 -3.10
C SER A 75 -39.63 -4.65 -3.27
N MET A 76 -39.17 -5.91 -3.34
CA MET A 76 -40.06 -7.08 -3.43
C MET A 76 -40.86 -7.29 -2.15
N ASN A 77 -40.27 -6.99 -0.98
CA ASN A 77 -40.94 -7.06 0.32
C ASN A 77 -41.86 -5.85 0.59
N GLY A 78 -42.05 -4.94 -0.38
CA GLY A 78 -42.94 -3.78 -0.26
C GLY A 78 -42.42 -2.66 0.65
N THR A 79 -41.19 -2.77 1.16
CA THR A 79 -40.57 -1.76 2.01
C THR A 79 -39.88 -0.68 1.17
N LYS A 80 -40.34 0.58 1.29
CA LYS A 80 -39.62 1.73 0.74
C LYS A 80 -38.49 2.13 1.70
N SER A 81 -37.26 1.77 1.34
CA SER A 81 -36.05 2.20 2.07
C SER A 81 -35.42 3.42 1.38
N SER A 82 -34.85 4.33 2.17
CA SER A 82 -34.01 5.40 1.61
C SER A 82 -32.69 4.82 1.11
N GLU A 83 -32.02 5.52 0.19
CA GLU A 83 -30.71 5.11 -0.33
C GLU A 83 -29.66 4.99 0.78
N SER A 84 -29.67 5.96 1.71
CA SER A 84 -28.82 5.92 2.91
C SER A 84 -29.05 4.71 3.80
N ALA A 85 -30.28 4.17 3.85
CA ALA A 85 -30.58 2.97 4.62
C ALA A 85 -30.04 1.71 3.92
N ILE A 86 -30.05 1.67 2.59
CA ILE A 86 -29.48 0.57 1.82
C ILE A 86 -27.95 0.56 1.98
N ASP A 87 -27.29 1.72 1.90
CA ASP A 87 -25.85 1.84 2.10
C ASP A 87 -25.42 1.39 3.52
N ALA A 88 -26.22 1.73 4.54
CA ALA A 88 -26.01 1.25 5.89
C ALA A 88 -26.15 -0.28 6.00
N MET A 89 -27.12 -0.87 5.29
CA MET A 89 -27.29 -2.33 5.24
C MET A 89 -26.11 -3.03 4.53
N VAL A 90 -25.61 -2.47 3.42
CA VAL A 90 -24.42 -3.00 2.73
C VAL A 90 -23.22 -3.01 3.68
N SER A 91 -23.00 -1.90 4.40
CA SER A 91 -21.95 -1.79 5.41
C SER A 91 -22.11 -2.80 6.54
N GLN A 92 -23.35 -3.04 6.99
CA GLN A 92 -23.63 -4.03 8.03
C GLN A 92 -23.40 -5.47 7.56
N ILE A 93 -23.74 -5.79 6.30
CA ILE A 93 -23.47 -7.10 5.70
C ILE A 93 -21.97 -7.36 5.65
N GLU A 94 -21.19 -6.40 5.16
CA GLU A 94 -19.73 -6.53 5.12
C GLU A 94 -19.14 -6.77 6.52
N ARG A 95 -19.54 -5.97 7.50
CA ARG A 95 -19.09 -6.12 8.90
C ARG A 95 -19.48 -7.46 9.51
N TYR A 96 -20.68 -7.95 9.21
CA TYR A 96 -21.13 -9.26 9.70
C TYR A 96 -20.21 -10.38 9.18
N TYR A 97 -19.84 -10.34 7.91
CA TYR A 97 -18.96 -11.34 7.30
C TYR A 97 -17.47 -11.09 7.51
N SER A 98 -17.06 -9.92 8.02
CA SER A 98 -15.66 -9.66 8.42
C SER A 98 -15.29 -10.39 9.71
N GLY A 99 -16.27 -10.69 10.57
CA GLY A 99 -16.07 -11.35 11.86
C GLY A 99 -15.56 -10.41 12.97
N GLU A 100 -15.38 -9.12 12.70
CA GLU A 100 -14.84 -8.14 13.66
C GLU A 100 -15.83 -7.80 14.80
N GLU A 101 -17.13 -8.00 14.61
CA GLU A 101 -18.18 -7.57 15.54
C GLU A 101 -19.17 -8.68 15.94
N THR A 102 -18.70 -9.91 16.20
CA THR A 102 -19.58 -11.02 16.66
C THR A 102 -20.33 -10.72 17.98
N LYS A 103 -19.95 -9.66 18.71
CA LYS A 103 -20.50 -9.28 20.03
C LYS A 103 -21.44 -8.07 20.02
N LEU A 104 -21.62 -7.37 18.90
CA LEU A 104 -22.41 -6.13 18.80
C LEU A 104 -23.78 -6.32 18.10
N ASN A 105 -24.24 -7.57 17.97
CA ASN A 105 -25.43 -7.96 17.21
C ASN A 105 -26.72 -7.21 17.61
N LEU A 106 -26.94 -6.07 16.98
CA LEU A 106 -28.26 -5.49 16.76
C LEU A 106 -28.98 -6.39 15.75
N ASN A 107 -29.90 -7.21 16.25
CA ASN A 107 -30.92 -8.00 15.56
C ASN A 107 -30.72 -8.12 14.02
N THR A 108 -29.91 -9.08 13.58
CA THR A 108 -29.52 -9.31 12.17
C THR A 108 -30.57 -10.05 11.35
N SER A 109 -31.86 -9.99 11.74
CA SER A 109 -32.96 -10.71 11.09
C SER A 109 -32.99 -10.57 9.55
N PHE A 110 -32.64 -9.39 9.03
CA PHE A 110 -32.60 -9.18 7.57
C PHE A 110 -31.42 -9.88 6.87
N ILE A 111 -30.32 -10.16 7.58
CA ILE A 111 -29.14 -10.85 7.01
C ILE A 111 -29.49 -12.32 6.78
N ASP A 112 -30.26 -12.93 7.68
CA ASP A 112 -30.72 -14.32 7.56
C ASP A 112 -31.71 -14.50 6.39
N GLU A 113 -32.39 -13.42 5.97
CA GLU A 113 -33.30 -13.41 4.82
C GLU A 113 -32.58 -13.17 3.48
N LEU A 114 -31.27 -12.89 3.48
CA LEU A 114 -30.54 -12.59 2.25
C LEU A 114 -30.30 -13.86 1.41
N PRO A 115 -30.34 -13.74 0.07
CA PRO A 115 -29.99 -14.84 -0.82
C PRO A 115 -28.56 -15.36 -0.56
N GLU A 116 -28.35 -16.68 -0.68
CA GLU A 116 -27.06 -17.34 -0.44
C GLU A 116 -25.91 -16.72 -1.25
N LYS A 117 -26.18 -16.22 -2.47
CA LYS A 117 -25.20 -15.49 -3.30
C LYS A 117 -24.62 -14.25 -2.61
N VAL A 118 -25.35 -13.60 -1.72
CA VAL A 118 -24.86 -12.41 -0.98
C VAL A 118 -23.73 -12.80 -0.03
N ILE A 119 -23.79 -13.99 0.56
CA ILE A 119 -22.74 -14.50 1.46
C ILE A 119 -21.41 -14.60 0.71
N ALA A 120 -21.43 -15.16 -0.49
CA ALA A 120 -20.24 -15.29 -1.33
C ALA A 120 -19.68 -13.93 -1.74
N ILE A 121 -20.54 -13.00 -2.15
CA ILE A 121 -20.14 -11.64 -2.56
C ILE A 121 -19.58 -10.85 -1.37
N ALA A 122 -20.21 -10.94 -0.20
CA ALA A 122 -19.77 -10.24 1.01
C ALA A 122 -18.43 -10.77 1.53
N ARG A 123 -18.21 -12.09 1.51
CA ARG A 123 -16.89 -12.67 1.83
C ARG A 123 -15.82 -12.23 0.84
N ALA A 124 -16.16 -12.17 -0.45
CA ALA A 124 -15.25 -11.64 -1.46
C ALA A 124 -14.95 -10.15 -1.23
N LEU A 125 -15.93 -9.36 -0.81
CA LEU A 125 -15.77 -7.94 -0.47
C LEU A 125 -14.82 -7.76 0.72
N VAL A 126 -15.03 -8.51 1.80
CA VAL A 126 -14.15 -8.53 2.98
C VAL A 126 -12.71 -8.89 2.58
N SER A 127 -12.54 -9.93 1.76
CA SER A 127 -11.22 -10.33 1.27
C SER A 127 -10.57 -9.24 0.41
N ALA A 128 -11.33 -8.61 -0.50
CA ALA A 128 -10.84 -7.51 -1.33
C ALA A 128 -10.44 -6.30 -0.47
N ARG A 129 -11.22 -5.96 0.56
CA ARG A 129 -10.90 -4.90 1.53
C ARG A 129 -9.61 -5.20 2.29
N HIS A 130 -9.43 -6.44 2.75
CA HIS A 130 -8.21 -6.86 3.43
C HIS A 130 -6.98 -6.75 2.51
N ASN A 131 -7.10 -7.24 1.27
CA ASN A 131 -6.04 -7.14 0.28
C ASN A 131 -5.71 -5.68 -0.07
N TYR A 132 -6.74 -4.84 -0.26
CA TYR A 132 -6.56 -3.42 -0.50
C TYR A 132 -5.78 -2.76 0.65
N ASN A 133 -6.18 -3.00 1.90
CA ASN A 133 -5.50 -2.42 3.07
C ASN A 133 -4.04 -2.87 3.17
N HIS A 134 -3.77 -4.16 2.96
CA HIS A 134 -2.42 -4.71 2.95
C HIS A 134 -1.55 -4.08 1.86
N ASN A 135 -2.06 -3.99 0.63
CA ASN A 135 -1.33 -3.38 -0.48
C ASN A 135 -1.17 -1.87 -0.27
N LYS A 136 -2.15 -1.20 0.32
CA LYS A 136 -2.08 0.23 0.61
C LYS A 136 -0.95 0.54 1.58
N GLU A 137 -0.80 -0.27 2.62
CA GLU A 137 0.32 -0.19 3.56
C GLU A 137 1.68 -0.35 2.84
N LEU A 138 1.81 -1.31 1.93
CA LEU A 138 3.03 -1.50 1.13
C LEU A 138 3.30 -0.33 0.17
N SER A 139 2.26 0.24 -0.44
CA SER A 139 2.36 1.41 -1.31
C SER A 139 2.92 2.61 -0.53
N ASP A 140 2.38 2.86 0.66
CA ASP A 140 2.83 3.96 1.52
C ASP A 140 4.27 3.73 2.00
N LEU A 141 4.66 2.48 2.29
CA LEU A 141 6.04 2.11 2.62
C LEU A 141 7.02 2.40 1.46
N TYR A 142 6.69 2.00 0.23
CA TYR A 142 7.54 2.27 -0.92
C TYR A 142 7.59 3.76 -1.27
N LYS A 143 6.51 4.50 -1.04
CA LYS A 143 6.52 5.96 -1.15
C LYS A 143 7.48 6.60 -0.15
N ALA A 144 7.44 6.18 1.11
CA ALA A 144 8.39 6.65 2.12
C ALA A 144 9.84 6.30 1.73
N ALA A 145 10.07 5.11 1.15
CA ALA A 145 11.38 4.72 0.65
C ALA A 145 11.87 5.63 -0.48
N THR A 146 11.03 5.94 -1.48
CA THR A 146 11.44 6.83 -2.59
C THR A 146 11.74 8.25 -2.10
N GLU A 147 11.03 8.75 -1.10
CA GLU A 147 11.34 10.01 -0.42
C GLU A 147 12.68 9.95 0.32
N ALA A 148 12.94 8.87 1.08
CA ALA A 148 14.22 8.65 1.74
C ALA A 148 15.38 8.61 0.73
N PHE A 149 15.23 7.96 -0.42
CA PHE A 149 16.24 7.97 -1.47
C PHE A 149 16.46 9.35 -2.08
N ARG A 150 15.44 10.21 -2.19
CA ARG A 150 15.64 11.61 -2.60
C ARG A 150 16.48 12.38 -1.59
N HIS A 151 16.21 12.21 -0.29
CA HIS A 151 17.03 12.81 0.75
C HIS A 151 18.48 12.28 0.73
N ARG A 152 18.67 10.97 0.54
CA ARG A 152 19.99 10.35 0.37
C ARG A 152 20.76 10.97 -0.80
N ARG A 153 20.11 11.16 -1.96
CA ARG A 153 20.71 11.83 -3.12
C ARG A 153 21.20 13.24 -2.76
N ASP A 154 20.39 14.02 -2.06
CA ASP A 154 20.75 15.39 -1.71
C ASP A 154 21.94 15.42 -0.73
N MET A 155 21.99 14.50 0.24
CA MET A 155 23.15 14.31 1.13
C MET A 155 24.41 13.94 0.35
N ILE A 156 24.30 13.03 -0.62
CA ILE A 156 25.41 12.63 -1.48
C ILE A 156 25.93 13.84 -2.27
N ILE A 157 25.05 14.63 -2.89
CA ILE A 157 25.42 15.84 -3.63
C ILE A 157 26.17 16.83 -2.73
N GLN A 158 25.72 17.02 -1.49
CA GLN A 158 26.40 17.90 -0.53
C GLN A 158 27.78 17.37 -0.14
N ALA A 159 27.90 16.07 0.15
CA ALA A 159 29.17 15.43 0.45
C ALA A 159 30.16 15.56 -0.72
N SER A 160 29.69 15.34 -1.95
CA SER A 160 30.48 15.51 -3.17
C SER A 160 30.99 16.94 -3.33
N LYS A 161 30.11 17.94 -3.17
CA LYS A 161 30.50 19.36 -3.26
C LYS A 161 31.60 19.71 -2.26
N LYS A 162 31.47 19.25 -1.01
CA LYS A 162 32.49 19.45 0.02
C LYS A 162 33.82 18.79 -0.39
N ALA A 163 33.78 17.54 -0.85
CA ALA A 163 34.98 16.84 -1.29
C ALA A 163 35.69 17.60 -2.44
N THR A 164 34.94 18.05 -3.45
CA THR A 164 35.49 18.84 -4.57
C THR A 164 36.14 20.14 -4.09
N LEU A 165 35.48 20.89 -3.20
CA LEU A 165 36.05 22.12 -2.63
C LEU A 165 37.33 21.84 -1.83
N ASP A 166 37.32 20.80 -0.99
CA ASP A 166 38.51 20.41 -0.21
C ASP A 166 39.68 20.06 -1.15
N TYR A 167 39.44 19.39 -2.27
CA TYR A 167 40.47 19.13 -3.31
C TYR A 167 41.00 20.42 -3.96
N GLU A 168 40.13 21.38 -4.28
CA GLU A 168 40.51 22.67 -4.87
C GLU A 168 41.34 23.51 -3.89
N TYR A 169 40.94 23.58 -2.62
CA TYR A 169 41.68 24.33 -1.58
C TYR A 169 43.07 23.73 -1.29
N LEU A 170 43.22 22.41 -1.41
CA LEU A 170 44.49 21.71 -1.21
C LEU A 170 45.44 21.82 -2.42
N ASN A 171 45.06 22.52 -3.49
CA ASN A 171 45.85 22.64 -4.74
C ASN A 171 46.27 21.27 -5.31
N ALA A 172 45.49 20.22 -5.05
CA ALA A 172 45.79 18.84 -5.45
C ALA A 172 45.49 18.55 -6.93
N GLY A 173 45.21 19.59 -7.72
CA GLY A 173 44.81 19.52 -9.13
C GLY A 173 43.29 19.63 -9.31
N THR A 174 42.88 20.04 -10.51
CA THR A 174 41.47 20.09 -10.91
C THR A 174 40.92 18.67 -11.00
N PHE A 175 39.65 18.46 -10.61
CA PHE A 175 38.91 17.21 -10.82
C PHE A 175 38.60 17.02 -12.32
N ALA A 176 39.64 16.90 -13.14
CA ALA A 176 39.52 16.48 -14.52
C ALA A 176 39.35 14.96 -14.48
N GLY A 177 38.10 14.51 -14.63
CA GLY A 177 37.80 13.09 -14.87
C GLY A 177 38.79 12.55 -15.91
N LYS A 178 39.43 11.43 -15.60
CA LYS A 178 40.32 10.75 -16.54
C LYS A 178 39.58 10.56 -17.86
N LYS A 179 40.15 11.09 -18.94
CA LYS A 179 39.72 10.80 -20.32
C LYS A 179 39.88 9.30 -20.61
#